data_AF-A0A6A3JAC1-F1
#
_entry.id   AF-A0A6A3JAC1-F1
#
_cell.length_a   1.000
_cell.length_b   1.000
_cell.length_c   1.000
_cell.angle_alpha   90.00
_cell.angle_beta   90.00
_cell.angle_gamma   90.00
#
_symmetry.space_group_name_H-M   'P 1'
#
loop_
_entity.id
_entity.type
_entity.pdbx_description
1 polymer ?
#
loop_
_entity_poly.entity_id
_entity_poly.type
_entity_poly.pdbx_seq_one_letter_code
_entity_poly.pdbx_strand_id
1 'polypeptide(L)'
;MSAKGVNGNLAALKFNGKEGDFAGWKDRIIVHLRARSDQRHVEELQANRLKPVVRYEASLQDLPSVAKPTEKFSDKERAGYDLQLAFVAQQESYIKDLLSLTMPSEYKMDKKVHEPVHVIWRDSEKHFGLNTVAGVVGLIKRFEAAVNDDFKSVSQLFARLKALKDEANRNSGDALHTGVISSNLMMLKILDVLPNHLWGQAINLTPAEFTTDPVEAELCAIFDSKSKAEIVALDRGMPVNHVQASAGAAKPKNSALGRQPNRGLARICTAIWVS
;
A
#
# COMPACT_ATOMS: atom_id res chain seq x y z
N MET A 1 -3.08 2.05 37.08
CA MET A 1 -3.00 0.90 36.16
C MET A 1 -1.55 0.47 36.00
N SER A 2 -1.28 -0.83 36.08
CA SER A 2 0.05 -1.42 36.27
C SER A 2 0.95 -1.31 35.03
N ALA A 3 2.24 -1.01 35.24
CA ALA A 3 3.30 -0.88 34.24
C ALA A 3 3.47 -2.11 33.32
N LYS A 4 2.86 -3.26 33.65
CA LYS A 4 2.83 -4.46 32.80
C LYS A 4 2.02 -4.32 31.51
N GLY A 5 1.02 -3.43 31.46
CA GLY A 5 0.19 -3.24 30.25
C GLY A 5 0.85 -2.40 29.15
N VAL A 6 1.81 -1.55 29.50
CA VAL A 6 2.48 -0.62 28.58
C VAL A 6 3.58 -1.32 27.77
N ASN A 7 4.29 -2.29 28.37
CA ASN A 7 5.41 -2.98 27.73
C ASN A 7 5.01 -3.98 26.64
N GLY A 8 3.82 -4.59 26.73
CA GLY A 8 3.31 -5.48 25.67
C GLY A 8 2.95 -4.72 24.38
N ASN A 9 2.53 -3.45 24.51
CA ASN A 9 2.08 -2.64 23.38
C ASN A 9 3.27 -2.02 22.62
N LEU A 10 4.37 -1.70 23.31
CA LEU A 10 5.56 -1.10 22.67
C LEU A 10 6.30 -2.07 21.75
N ALA A 11 6.33 -3.37 22.07
CA ALA A 11 6.95 -4.37 21.21
C ALA A 11 6.27 -4.47 19.84
N ALA A 12 4.95 -4.28 19.78
CA ALA A 12 4.17 -4.26 18.55
C ALA A 12 4.41 -3.00 17.70
N LEU A 13 4.99 -1.95 18.29
CA LEU A 13 5.33 -0.70 17.63
C LEU A 13 6.76 -0.65 17.11
N LYS A 14 7.56 -1.71 17.28
CA LYS A 14 8.92 -1.75 16.72
C LYS A 14 8.91 -1.79 15.20
N PHE A 15 9.67 -0.90 14.60
CA PHE A 15 9.94 -0.91 13.17
C PHE A 15 11.13 -1.83 12.87
N ASN A 16 11.02 -2.58 11.78
CA ASN A 16 12.04 -3.55 11.37
C ASN A 16 13.05 -2.99 10.35
N GLY A 17 12.93 -1.71 9.99
CA GLY A 17 13.83 -1.04 9.03
C GLY A 17 13.52 -1.32 7.56
N LYS A 18 12.54 -2.17 7.24
CA LYS A 18 12.17 -2.47 5.86
C LYS A 18 11.25 -1.39 5.31
N GLU A 19 11.64 -0.75 4.20
CA GLU A 19 10.87 0.32 3.56
C GLU A 19 9.40 -0.06 3.29
N GLY A 20 9.13 -1.31 2.87
CA GLY A 20 7.77 -1.79 2.60
C GLY A 20 6.87 -1.87 3.84
N ASP A 21 7.46 -1.99 5.03
CA ASP A 21 6.70 -2.07 6.29
C ASP A 21 6.59 -0.68 6.97
N PHE A 22 7.25 0.34 6.44
CA PHE A 22 7.34 1.67 7.07
C PHE A 22 5.97 2.36 7.12
N ALA A 23 5.18 2.31 6.05
CA ALA A 23 3.85 2.91 6.02
C ALA A 23 2.92 2.33 7.11
N GLY A 24 2.84 0.99 7.19
CA GLY A 24 2.04 0.33 8.24
C GLY A 24 2.59 0.57 9.65
N TRP A 25 3.90 0.75 9.80
CA TRP A 25 4.49 1.19 11.07
C TRP A 25 4.07 2.62 11.45
N LYS A 26 4.13 3.58 10.52
CA LYS A 26 3.68 4.97 10.77
C LYS A 26 2.24 5.02 11.25
N ASP A 27 1.34 4.28 10.59
CA ASP A 27 -0.07 4.23 10.96
C ASP A 27 -0.25 3.76 12.41
N ARG A 28 0.50 2.74 12.83
CA ARG A 28 0.48 2.26 14.22
C ARG A 28 0.97 3.31 15.21
N ILE A 29 2.04 4.05 14.89
CA ILE A 29 2.52 5.16 15.73
C ILE A 29 1.45 6.25 15.84
N ILE A 30 0.86 6.68 14.72
CA ILE A 30 -0.18 7.72 14.70
C ILE A 30 -1.40 7.29 15.53
N VAL A 31 -1.87 6.05 15.34
CA VAL A 31 -2.98 5.47 16.12
C VAL A 31 -2.65 5.43 17.61
N HIS A 32 -1.43 5.03 17.97
CA HIS A 32 -0.97 5.02 19.37
C HIS A 32 -0.93 6.42 19.98
N LEU A 33 -0.44 7.43 19.24
CA LEU A 33 -0.42 8.81 19.71
C LEU A 33 -1.84 9.38 19.88
N ARG A 34 -2.77 9.07 18.96
CA ARG A 34 -4.19 9.44 19.09
C ARG A 34 -4.81 8.86 20.35
N ALA A 35 -4.58 7.56 20.60
CA ALA A 35 -5.06 6.89 21.81
C ALA A 35 -4.47 7.53 23.08
N ARG A 36 -3.19 7.93 23.05
CA ARG A 36 -2.54 8.63 24.16
C ARG A 36 -3.11 10.03 24.41
N SER A 37 -3.42 10.77 23.34
CA SER A 37 -4.12 12.06 23.42
C SER A 37 -5.48 11.90 24.08
N ASP A 38 -6.26 10.90 23.68
CA ASP A 38 -7.60 10.65 24.24
C ASP A 38 -7.54 10.22 25.71
N GLN A 39 -6.60 9.33 26.05
CA GLN A 39 -6.35 8.94 27.44
C GLN A 39 -6.05 10.17 28.31
N ARG A 40 -5.16 11.05 27.84
CA ARG A 40 -4.80 12.25 28.60
C ARG A 40 -5.99 13.19 28.79
N HIS A 41 -6.83 13.32 27.76
CA HIS A 41 -8.04 14.13 27.85
C HIS A 41 -9.00 13.61 28.94
N VAL A 42 -9.15 12.28 29.06
CA VAL A 42 -9.95 11.63 30.10
C VAL A 42 -9.34 11.85 31.48
N GLU A 43 -8.02 11.69 31.63
CA GLU A 43 -7.31 11.89 32.91
C GLU A 43 -7.50 13.32 33.44
N GLU A 44 -7.35 14.34 32.59
CA GLU A 44 -7.53 15.74 33.01
C GLU A 44 -9.00 16.07 33.31
N LEU A 45 -9.94 15.47 32.58
CA LEU A 45 -11.38 15.57 32.88
C LEU A 45 -11.72 15.01 34.25
N GLN A 46 -11.24 13.80 34.56
CA GLN A 46 -11.47 13.15 35.85
C GLN A 46 -10.83 13.92 37.01
N ALA A 47 -9.69 14.57 36.76
CA ALA A 47 -9.02 15.41 37.74
C ALA A 47 -9.61 16.83 37.88
N ASN A 48 -10.64 17.17 37.08
CA ASN A 48 -11.23 18.51 36.98
C ASN A 48 -10.19 19.61 36.70
N ARG A 49 -9.21 19.31 35.83
CA ARG A 49 -8.09 20.18 35.44
C ARG A 49 -8.25 20.73 34.03
N LEU A 50 -7.38 21.68 33.68
CA LEU A 50 -7.27 22.20 32.33
C LEU A 50 -6.81 21.11 31.37
N LYS A 51 -7.53 20.96 30.27
CA LYS A 51 -7.23 19.95 29.25
C LYS A 51 -6.10 20.42 28.33
N PRO A 52 -5.29 19.52 27.75
CA PRO A 52 -4.30 19.90 26.77
C PRO A 52 -4.98 20.44 25.51
N VAL A 53 -4.52 21.61 25.04
CA VAL A 53 -5.00 22.22 23.79
C VAL A 53 -4.41 21.49 22.58
N VAL A 54 -3.16 21.05 22.68
CA VAL A 54 -2.47 20.33 21.61
C VAL A 54 -2.54 18.82 21.86
N ARG A 55 -2.78 18.07 20.79
CA ARG A 55 -2.77 16.60 20.77
C ARG A 55 -1.38 16.08 20.39
N TYR A 56 -0.99 14.91 20.88
CA TYR A 56 0.33 14.31 20.62
C TYR A 56 0.65 14.22 19.13
N GLU A 57 -0.30 13.72 18.32
CA GLU A 57 -0.10 13.51 16.89
C GLU A 57 0.10 14.82 16.09
N ALA A 58 -0.28 15.97 16.64
CA ALA A 58 -0.05 17.26 15.99
C ALA A 58 1.45 17.61 15.93
N SER A 59 2.23 17.14 16.90
CA SER A 59 3.69 17.37 16.97
C SER A 59 4.46 16.68 15.84
N LEU A 60 3.84 15.73 15.14
CA LEU A 60 4.44 15.08 13.97
C LEU A 60 4.40 15.98 12.73
N GLN A 61 3.43 16.90 12.65
CA GLN A 61 3.20 17.73 11.47
C GLN A 61 4.02 19.02 11.54
N ASP A 62 3.93 19.71 12.67
CA ASP A 62 4.59 21.00 12.88
C ASP A 62 4.94 21.22 14.35
N LEU A 63 5.64 22.31 14.65
CA LEU A 63 5.92 22.74 16.00
C LEU A 63 4.59 23.09 16.72
N PRO A 64 4.26 22.42 17.83
CA PRO A 64 3.09 22.77 18.63
C PRO A 64 3.12 24.24 19.06
N SER A 65 2.01 24.95 18.81
CA SER A 65 1.87 26.33 19.28
C SER A 65 0.79 26.44 20.35
N VAL A 66 1.10 27.19 21.40
CA VAL A 66 0.17 27.56 22.47
C VAL A 66 -0.01 29.07 22.41
N ALA A 67 -1.25 29.52 22.20
CA ALA A 67 -1.56 30.94 22.13
C ALA A 67 -1.17 31.65 23.44
N LYS A 68 -0.35 32.69 23.33
CA LYS A 68 0.02 33.52 24.47
C LYS A 68 -1.17 34.41 24.86
N PRO A 69 -1.59 34.45 26.13
CA PRO A 69 -2.63 35.37 26.58
C PRO A 69 -2.20 36.85 26.40
N THR A 70 -3.19 37.76 26.41
CA THR A 70 -3.00 39.23 26.28
C THR A 70 -2.19 39.84 27.43
N GLU A 71 -1.55 41.01 27.19
CA GLU A 71 -0.58 41.66 28.10
C GLU A 71 -1.04 41.91 29.55
N LYS A 72 -2.34 41.89 29.84
CA LYS A 72 -2.89 41.92 31.20
C LYS A 72 -3.22 40.50 31.65
N PHE A 73 -2.23 39.80 32.22
CA PHE A 73 -2.39 38.44 32.73
C PHE A 73 -2.95 38.43 34.14
N SER A 74 -4.02 37.67 34.40
CA SER A 74 -4.28 37.19 35.76
C SER A 74 -3.35 36.03 36.11
N ASP A 75 -3.06 35.83 37.41
CA ASP A 75 -2.20 34.73 37.86
C ASP A 75 -2.74 33.34 37.45
N LYS A 76 -4.07 33.21 37.36
CA LYS A 76 -4.74 31.98 36.92
C LYS A 76 -4.53 31.70 35.43
N GLU A 77 -4.55 32.73 34.59
CA GLU A 77 -4.29 32.60 33.15
C GLU A 77 -2.82 32.28 32.87
N ARG A 78 -1.91 32.88 33.65
CA ARG A 78 -0.48 32.58 33.57
C ARG A 78 -0.18 31.13 33.94
N ALA A 79 -0.70 30.66 35.08
CA ALA A 79 -0.56 29.26 35.49
C ALA A 79 -1.17 28.28 34.47
N GLY A 80 -2.29 28.66 33.85
CA GLY A 80 -2.90 27.88 32.77
C GLY A 80 -2.01 27.80 31.53
N TYR A 81 -1.41 28.91 31.11
CA TYR A 81 -0.48 28.97 29.98
C TYR A 81 0.79 28.15 30.23
N ASP A 82 1.42 28.30 31.40
CA ASP A 82 2.61 27.55 31.77
C ASP A 82 2.34 26.04 31.81
N LEU A 83 1.15 25.63 32.26
CA LEU A 83 0.71 24.24 32.21
C LEU A 83 0.58 23.72 30.77
N GLN A 84 0.06 24.52 29.83
CA GLN A 84 -0.02 24.13 28.42
C GLN A 84 1.37 23.99 27.79
N LEU A 85 2.32 24.88 28.11
CA LEU A 85 3.71 24.74 27.69
C LEU A 85 4.34 23.46 28.24
N ALA A 86 4.09 23.15 29.51
CA ALA A 86 4.57 21.91 30.13
C ALA A 86 3.97 20.66 29.45
N PHE A 87 2.69 20.70 29.03
CA PHE A 87 2.10 19.61 28.25
C PHE A 87 2.80 19.42 26.91
N VAL A 88 3.08 20.50 26.16
CA VAL A 88 3.81 20.42 24.89
C VAL A 88 5.20 19.81 25.09
N ALA A 89 5.96 20.28 26.09
CA ALA A 89 7.28 19.74 26.39
C ALA A 89 7.25 18.25 26.78
N GLN A 90 6.22 17.84 27.53
CA GLN A 90 6.00 16.43 27.88
C GLN A 90 5.63 15.59 26.66
N GLN A 91 4.80 16.12 25.76
CA GLN A 91 4.42 15.45 24.50
C GLN A 91 5.64 15.20 23.63
N GLU A 92 6.48 16.22 23.42
CA GLU A 92 7.70 16.07 22.63
C GLU A 92 8.64 15.03 23.22
N SER A 93 8.91 15.10 24.53
CA SER A 93 9.78 14.13 25.22
C SER A 93 9.26 12.70 25.04
N TYR A 94 7.95 12.50 25.26
CA TYR A 94 7.34 11.18 25.09
C TYR A 94 7.46 10.63 23.67
N ILE A 95 7.24 11.47 22.65
CA ILE A 95 7.34 11.02 21.26
C ILE A 95 8.80 10.70 20.91
N LYS A 96 9.76 11.50 21.37
CA LYS A 96 11.19 11.23 21.17
C LYS A 96 11.62 9.91 21.82
N ASP A 97 11.15 9.63 23.02
CA ASP A 97 11.39 8.35 23.70
C ASP A 97 10.76 7.19 22.94
N LEU A 98 9.51 7.35 22.50
CA LEU A 98 8.79 6.35 21.71
C LEU A 98 9.56 6.04 20.41
N LEU A 99 9.98 7.06 19.67
CA LEU A 99 10.76 6.90 18.45
C LEU A 99 12.12 6.24 18.75
N SER A 100 12.81 6.60 19.82
CA SER A 100 14.07 5.97 20.22
C SER A 100 13.93 4.48 20.52
N LEU A 101 12.78 4.05 21.02
CA LEU A 101 12.49 2.64 21.37
C LEU A 101 11.95 1.82 20.19
N THR A 102 11.33 2.49 19.21
CA THR A 102 10.64 1.84 18.10
C THR A 102 11.41 1.89 16.79
N MET A 103 12.30 2.86 16.62
CA MET A 103 13.10 2.99 15.40
C MET A 103 14.25 1.96 15.36
N PRO A 104 14.68 1.57 14.15
CA PRO A 104 15.86 0.73 13.94
C PRO A 104 17.12 1.45 14.41
N SER A 105 18.10 0.68 14.91
CA SER A 105 19.36 1.23 15.40
C SER A 105 20.15 1.99 14.33
N GLU A 106 19.95 1.63 13.07
CA GLU A 106 20.57 2.20 11.87
C GLU A 106 20.19 3.68 11.67
N TYR A 107 19.02 4.09 12.16
CA TYR A 107 18.54 5.47 12.05
C TYR A 107 19.29 6.46 12.95
N LYS A 108 19.99 5.97 13.99
CA LYS A 108 20.80 6.79 14.92
C LYS A 108 20.00 7.92 15.56
N MET A 109 18.87 7.56 16.19
CA MET A 109 17.98 8.50 16.88
C MET A 109 18.69 9.31 17.98
N ASP A 110 19.72 8.74 18.61
CA ASP A 110 20.57 9.38 19.60
C ASP A 110 21.19 10.70 19.11
N LYS A 111 21.47 10.81 17.81
CA LYS A 111 22.04 12.02 17.21
C LYS A 111 21.02 13.10 16.91
N LYS A 112 19.73 12.78 16.98
CA LYS A 112 18.61 13.62 16.55
C LYS A 112 17.72 14.09 17.69
N VAL A 113 18.00 13.68 18.93
CA VAL A 113 17.18 13.99 20.13
C VAL A 113 16.98 15.49 20.37
N HIS A 114 17.90 16.33 19.89
CA HIS A 114 17.83 17.78 20.00
C HIS A 114 16.90 18.43 18.97
N GLU A 115 16.59 17.74 17.87
CA GLU A 115 15.71 18.27 16.83
C GLU A 115 14.24 18.24 17.28
N PRO A 116 13.38 19.12 16.75
CA PRO A 116 11.93 19.05 16.97
C PRO A 116 11.34 17.76 16.41
N VAL A 117 10.26 17.28 17.03
CA VAL A 117 9.63 16.00 16.65
C VAL A 117 9.25 15.95 15.17
N HIS A 118 8.65 17.01 14.63
CA HIS A 118 8.24 17.06 13.22
C HIS A 118 9.43 16.99 12.24
N VAL A 119 10.63 17.43 12.64
CA VAL A 119 11.85 17.34 11.82
C VAL A 119 12.33 15.90 11.79
N ILE A 120 12.42 15.27 12.96
CA ILE A 120 12.80 13.85 13.09
C ILE A 120 11.82 12.97 12.31
N TRP A 121 10.52 13.26 12.43
CA TRP A 121 9.49 12.53 11.71
C TRP A 121 9.67 12.64 10.20
N ARG A 122 9.80 13.86 9.65
CA ARG A 122 10.07 14.08 8.22
C ARG A 122 11.37 13.46 7.74
N ASP A 123 12.42 13.46 8.56
CA ASP A 123 13.70 12.83 8.21
C ASP A 123 13.57 11.31 8.15
N SER A 124 12.83 10.70 9.07
CA SER A 124 12.53 9.26 9.03
C SER A 124 11.74 8.87 7.79
N GLU A 125 10.81 9.73 7.38
CA GLU A 125 10.07 9.58 6.13
C GLU A 125 10.98 9.70 4.91
N LYS A 126 11.99 10.58 4.94
CA LYS A 126 12.98 10.64 3.86
C LYS A 126 13.88 9.40 3.81
N HIS A 127 14.22 8.86 4.98
CA HIS A 127 15.17 7.77 5.10
C HIS A 127 14.56 6.40 4.78
N PHE A 128 13.34 6.14 5.26
CA PHE A 128 12.65 4.85 5.12
C PHE A 128 11.35 4.93 4.33
N GLY A 129 10.86 6.14 4.07
CA GLY A 129 9.55 6.35 3.51
C GLY A 129 9.51 6.17 2.00
N LEU A 130 8.45 5.46 1.60
CA LEU A 130 8.06 5.36 0.20
C LEU A 130 7.31 6.62 -0.28
N ASN A 131 7.12 7.62 0.58
CA ASN A 131 6.50 8.91 0.29
C ASN A 131 7.48 9.93 -0.33
N THR A 132 8.74 9.54 -0.54
CA THR A 132 9.67 10.27 -1.39
C THR A 132 9.48 9.86 -2.85
N VAL A 133 9.90 10.72 -3.80
CA VAL A 133 9.89 10.36 -5.23
C VAL A 133 10.66 9.06 -5.49
N ALA A 134 11.79 8.86 -4.81
CA ALA A 134 12.58 7.63 -4.92
C ALA A 134 11.81 6.39 -4.44
N GLY A 135 11.05 6.55 -3.35
CA GLY A 135 10.17 5.53 -2.80
C GLY A 135 9.02 5.13 -3.72
N VAL A 136 8.32 6.12 -4.27
CA VAL A 136 7.26 5.89 -5.28
C VAL A 136 7.83 5.21 -6.52
N VAL A 137 9.01 5.62 -7.00
CA VAL A 137 9.72 4.94 -8.09
C VAL A 137 10.07 3.49 -7.72
N GLY A 138 10.48 3.23 -6.49
CA GLY A 138 10.72 1.87 -5.98
C GLY A 138 9.46 1.00 -6.04
N LEU A 139 8.30 1.55 -5.69
CA LEU A 139 7.01 0.85 -5.77
C LEU A 139 6.59 0.57 -7.22
N ILE A 140 6.77 1.54 -8.11
CA ILE A 140 6.52 1.34 -9.56
C ILE A 140 7.42 0.21 -10.09
N LYS A 141 8.71 0.19 -9.74
CA LYS A 141 9.60 -0.90 -10.12
C LYS A 141 9.15 -2.27 -9.59
N ARG A 142 8.66 -2.34 -8.34
CA ARG A 142 8.10 -3.58 -7.77
C ARG A 142 6.84 -4.03 -8.52
N PHE A 143 5.99 -3.08 -8.90
CA PHE A 143 4.81 -3.33 -9.72
C PHE A 143 5.21 -3.90 -11.09
N GLU A 144 6.14 -3.27 -11.79
CA GLU A 144 6.65 -3.73 -13.09
C GLU A 144 7.34 -5.09 -13.01
N ALA A 145 8.09 -5.36 -11.95
CA ALA A 145 8.68 -6.67 -11.69
C ALA A 145 7.59 -7.73 -11.46
N ALA A 146 6.59 -7.43 -10.62
CA ALA A 146 5.51 -8.36 -10.31
C ALA A 146 4.65 -8.76 -11.52
N VAL A 147 4.53 -7.88 -12.52
CA VAL A 147 3.88 -8.20 -13.81
C VAL A 147 4.65 -9.31 -14.54
N ASN A 148 5.98 -9.28 -14.47
CA ASN A 148 6.87 -10.18 -15.20
C ASN A 148 7.27 -11.43 -14.42
N ASP A 149 7.07 -11.44 -13.11
CA ASP A 149 7.30 -12.61 -12.26
C ASP A 149 6.40 -13.80 -12.65
N ASP A 150 6.80 -14.99 -12.20
CA ASP A 150 5.93 -16.17 -12.24
C ASP A 150 4.74 -16.00 -11.27
N PHE A 151 3.58 -16.50 -11.72
CA PHE A 151 2.35 -16.52 -10.94
C PHE A 151 1.69 -17.90 -11.03
N LYS A 152 0.99 -18.30 -9.97
CA LYS A 152 0.30 -19.59 -9.91
C LYS A 152 -1.05 -19.57 -10.61
N SER A 153 -1.72 -18.41 -10.65
CA SER A 153 -2.97 -18.21 -11.39
C SER A 153 -3.16 -16.74 -11.74
N VAL A 154 -4.04 -16.47 -12.72
CA VAL A 154 -4.37 -15.10 -13.13
C VAL A 154 -5.02 -14.31 -11.98
N SER A 155 -5.93 -14.92 -11.23
CA SER A 155 -6.53 -14.26 -10.05
C SER A 155 -5.48 -13.87 -9.01
N GLN A 156 -4.46 -14.71 -8.79
CA GLN A 156 -3.35 -14.35 -7.89
C GLN A 156 -2.55 -13.14 -8.40
N LEU A 157 -2.29 -13.08 -9.72
CA LEU A 157 -1.63 -11.94 -10.35
C LEU A 157 -2.45 -10.66 -10.15
N PHE A 158 -3.76 -10.70 -10.39
CA PHE A 158 -4.67 -9.57 -10.14
C PHE A 158 -4.61 -9.11 -8.69
N ALA A 159 -4.76 -10.02 -7.72
CA ALA A 159 -4.69 -9.68 -6.30
C ALA A 159 -3.37 -9.02 -5.92
N ARG A 160 -2.23 -9.56 -6.41
CA ARG A 160 -0.89 -9.01 -6.17
C ARG A 160 -0.74 -7.60 -6.76
N LEU A 161 -1.16 -7.40 -8.00
CA LEU A 161 -1.04 -6.11 -8.69
C LEU A 161 -2.00 -5.06 -8.15
N LYS A 162 -3.23 -5.44 -7.74
CA LYS A 162 -4.15 -4.54 -7.03
C LYS A 162 -3.52 -4.05 -5.73
N ALA A 163 -2.92 -4.94 -4.93
CA ALA A 163 -2.26 -4.57 -3.68
C ALA A 163 -1.08 -3.61 -3.90
N LEU A 164 -0.21 -3.89 -4.89
CA LEU A 164 0.93 -3.02 -5.22
C LEU A 164 0.48 -1.66 -5.78
N LYS A 165 -0.57 -1.64 -6.61
CA LYS A 165 -1.20 -0.40 -7.10
C LYS A 165 -1.72 0.43 -5.93
N ASP A 166 -2.47 -0.18 -5.02
CA ASP A 166 -3.06 0.51 -3.88
C ASP A 166 -1.99 1.00 -2.88
N GLU A 167 -0.87 0.30 -2.75
CA GLU A 167 0.29 0.77 -1.98
C GLU A 167 0.96 1.99 -2.65
N ALA A 168 1.24 1.92 -3.95
CA ALA A 168 1.83 3.03 -4.70
C ALA A 168 0.90 4.26 -4.71
N ASN A 169 -0.39 4.06 -4.87
CA ASN A 169 -1.39 5.13 -4.92
C ASN A 169 -1.66 5.76 -3.55
N ARG A 170 -1.61 4.99 -2.45
CA ARG A 170 -1.65 5.57 -1.10
C ARG A 170 -0.45 6.47 -0.86
N ASN A 171 0.75 5.97 -1.14
CA ASN A 171 1.98 6.72 -0.90
C ASN A 171 2.11 7.98 -1.78
N SER A 172 1.67 7.89 -3.03
CA SER A 172 1.63 9.06 -3.93
C SER A 172 0.45 9.99 -3.65
N GLY A 173 -0.70 9.48 -3.21
CA GLY A 173 -1.85 10.30 -2.82
C GLY A 173 -1.54 11.25 -1.66
N ASP A 174 -0.76 10.79 -0.69
CA ASP A 174 -0.30 11.62 0.43
C ASP A 174 0.64 12.76 -0.02
N ALA A 175 1.46 12.53 -1.07
CA ALA A 175 2.48 13.46 -1.53
C ALA A 175 2.05 14.37 -2.69
N LEU A 176 1.22 13.84 -3.61
CA LEU A 176 0.86 14.44 -4.90
C LEU A 176 -0.66 14.63 -5.05
N HIS A 177 -1.47 14.18 -4.09
CA HIS A 177 -2.94 14.18 -4.16
C HIS A 177 -3.52 13.43 -5.38
N THR A 178 -2.73 12.53 -5.96
CA THR A 178 -3.13 11.70 -7.11
C THR A 178 -2.44 10.34 -7.07
N GLY A 179 -3.11 9.31 -7.61
CA GLY A 179 -2.54 7.97 -7.74
C GLY A 179 -1.67 7.86 -8.99
N VAL A 180 -0.50 7.23 -8.86
CA VAL A 180 0.47 7.06 -9.96
C VAL A 180 0.17 5.88 -10.88
N ILE A 181 -0.55 4.85 -10.42
CA ILE A 181 -0.89 3.65 -11.20
C ILE A 181 -2.41 3.57 -11.37
N SER A 182 -2.88 3.71 -12.61
CA SER A 182 -4.31 3.58 -12.92
C SER A 182 -4.72 2.10 -13.06
N SER A 183 -6.00 1.80 -12.83
CA SER A 183 -6.54 0.46 -13.08
C SER A 183 -6.40 0.04 -14.54
N ASN A 184 -6.51 0.99 -15.49
CA ASN A 184 -6.34 0.72 -16.92
C ASN A 184 -4.91 0.30 -17.24
N LEU A 185 -3.90 0.99 -16.69
CA LEU A 185 -2.50 0.60 -16.85
C LEU A 185 -2.24 -0.81 -16.28
N MET A 186 -2.81 -1.11 -15.11
CA MET A 186 -2.69 -2.44 -14.51
C MET A 186 -3.27 -3.54 -15.40
N MET A 187 -4.48 -3.35 -15.92
CA MET A 187 -5.11 -4.33 -16.83
C MET A 187 -4.29 -4.51 -18.11
N LEU A 188 -3.83 -3.42 -18.73
CA LEU A 188 -2.99 -3.48 -19.92
C LEU A 188 -1.69 -4.25 -19.68
N LYS A 189 -1.06 -4.06 -18.51
CA LYS A 189 0.16 -4.80 -18.12
C LYS A 189 -0.09 -6.29 -17.90
N ILE A 190 -1.25 -6.68 -17.37
CA ILE A 190 -1.63 -8.09 -17.24
C ILE A 190 -1.83 -8.71 -18.63
N LEU A 191 -2.53 -8.01 -19.52
CA LEU A 191 -2.78 -8.48 -20.89
C LEU A 191 -1.47 -8.61 -21.70
N ASP A 192 -0.51 -7.72 -21.50
CA ASP A 192 0.81 -7.73 -22.15
C ASP A 192 1.63 -9.01 -21.88
N VAL A 193 1.46 -9.63 -20.70
CA VAL A 193 2.18 -10.86 -20.33
C VAL A 193 1.45 -12.15 -20.67
N LEU A 194 0.24 -12.07 -21.23
CA LEU A 194 -0.59 -13.21 -21.60
C LEU A 194 -0.66 -13.36 -23.13
N PRO A 195 -0.68 -14.59 -23.68
CA PRO A 195 -0.73 -14.80 -25.12
C PRO A 195 -2.01 -14.20 -25.75
N ASN A 196 -1.84 -13.17 -26.59
CA ASN A 196 -2.94 -12.35 -27.10
C ASN A 196 -4.02 -13.15 -27.85
N HIS A 197 -3.65 -14.21 -28.55
CA HIS A 197 -4.58 -15.02 -29.35
C HIS A 197 -5.56 -15.83 -28.48
N LEU A 198 -5.26 -16.00 -27.18
CA LEU A 198 -6.11 -16.71 -26.23
C LEU A 198 -7.21 -15.82 -25.63
N TRP A 199 -7.00 -14.50 -25.57
CA TRP A 199 -7.93 -13.57 -24.91
C TRP A 199 -8.37 -12.40 -25.78
N GLY A 200 -7.69 -12.12 -26.89
CA GLY A 200 -7.86 -10.89 -27.68
C GLY A 200 -9.25 -10.71 -28.30
N GLN A 201 -10.02 -11.78 -28.46
CA GLN A 201 -11.41 -11.71 -28.91
C GLN A 201 -12.43 -11.64 -27.75
N ALA A 202 -12.03 -12.00 -26.53
CA ALA A 202 -12.89 -12.02 -25.36
C ALA A 202 -12.90 -10.67 -24.62
N ILE A 203 -11.83 -9.89 -24.72
CA ILE A 203 -11.69 -8.60 -24.02
C ILE A 203 -12.02 -7.44 -24.95
N ASN A 204 -13.08 -6.70 -24.63
CA ASN A 204 -13.48 -5.50 -25.34
C ASN A 204 -12.86 -4.24 -24.70
N LEU A 205 -12.30 -3.36 -25.53
CA LEU A 205 -11.76 -2.07 -25.09
C LEU A 205 -12.85 -0.99 -25.12
N THR A 206 -13.89 -1.16 -24.29
CA THR A 206 -14.95 -0.16 -24.10
C THR A 206 -14.95 0.33 -22.64
N PRO A 207 -15.36 1.58 -22.35
CA PRO A 207 -15.39 2.09 -20.97
C PRO A 207 -16.29 1.27 -20.02
N ALA A 208 -17.33 0.61 -20.56
CA ALA A 208 -18.26 -0.18 -19.78
C ALA A 208 -17.70 -1.56 -19.40
N GLU A 209 -16.94 -2.19 -20.30
CA GLU A 209 -16.48 -3.58 -20.13
C GLU A 209 -15.02 -3.65 -19.69
N PHE A 210 -14.20 -2.66 -20.04
CA PHE A 210 -12.79 -2.59 -19.65
C PHE A 210 -12.65 -2.03 -18.24
N THR A 211 -13.19 -2.75 -17.27
CA THR A 211 -13.03 -2.51 -15.83
C THR A 211 -12.42 -3.73 -15.17
N THR A 212 -11.92 -3.57 -13.94
CA THR A 212 -11.11 -4.60 -13.30
C THR A 212 -11.84 -5.92 -13.13
N ASP A 213 -13.11 -5.89 -12.70
CA ASP A 213 -13.85 -7.11 -12.35
C ASP A 213 -14.27 -7.93 -13.58
N PRO A 214 -14.85 -7.34 -14.65
CA PRO A 214 -15.16 -8.08 -15.87
C PRO A 214 -13.92 -8.66 -16.55
N VAL A 215 -12.83 -7.89 -16.65
CA VAL A 215 -11.59 -8.36 -17.29
C VAL A 215 -10.95 -9.49 -16.46
N GLU A 216 -10.95 -9.38 -15.13
CA GLU A 216 -10.46 -10.47 -14.27
C GLU A 216 -11.32 -11.73 -14.41
N ALA A 217 -12.65 -11.58 -14.43
CA ALA A 217 -13.57 -12.71 -14.58
C ALA A 217 -13.37 -13.45 -15.91
N GLU A 218 -13.26 -12.73 -17.03
CA GLU A 218 -13.01 -13.32 -18.35
C GLU A 218 -11.66 -14.03 -18.42
N LEU A 219 -10.58 -13.40 -17.96
CA LEU A 219 -9.27 -14.05 -17.97
C LEU A 219 -9.24 -15.27 -17.03
N CYS A 220 -9.93 -15.22 -15.89
CA CYS A 220 -10.08 -16.40 -15.02
C CYS A 220 -10.93 -17.49 -15.68
N ALA A 221 -11.94 -17.16 -16.48
CA ALA A 221 -12.70 -18.16 -17.23
C ALA A 221 -11.85 -18.83 -18.33
N ILE A 222 -10.97 -18.08 -18.99
CA ILE A 222 -10.09 -18.58 -20.06
C ILE A 222 -8.97 -19.46 -19.50
N PHE A 223 -8.30 -18.99 -18.44
CA PHE A 223 -7.08 -19.61 -17.92
C PHE A 223 -7.30 -20.46 -16.67
N ASP A 224 -8.45 -20.34 -15.99
CA ASP A 224 -8.78 -21.04 -14.76
C ASP A 224 -7.67 -20.93 -13.71
N SER A 225 -7.14 -22.06 -13.27
CA SER A 225 -6.11 -22.19 -12.23
C SER A 225 -4.70 -22.30 -12.81
N LYS A 226 -4.51 -22.05 -14.11
CA LYS A 226 -3.22 -22.23 -14.79
C LYS A 226 -2.20 -21.17 -14.36
N SER A 227 -0.98 -21.64 -14.13
CA SER A 227 0.20 -20.82 -13.91
C SER A 227 0.72 -20.18 -15.19
N LYS A 228 1.62 -19.20 -15.05
CA LYS A 228 2.28 -18.54 -16.20
C LYS A 228 2.94 -19.54 -17.14
N ALA A 229 3.66 -20.52 -16.61
CA ALA A 229 4.36 -21.53 -17.39
C ALA A 229 3.39 -22.41 -18.19
N GLU A 230 2.27 -22.80 -17.59
CA GLU A 230 1.23 -23.59 -18.27
C GLU A 230 0.54 -22.78 -19.38
N ILE A 231 0.26 -21.50 -19.14
CA ILE A 231 -0.30 -20.60 -20.15
C ILE A 231 0.66 -20.44 -21.34
N VAL A 232 1.95 -20.26 -21.08
CA VAL A 232 2.98 -20.19 -22.12
C VAL A 232 3.13 -21.52 -22.86
N ALA A 233 2.94 -22.66 -22.18
CA ALA A 233 2.95 -23.97 -22.84
C ALA A 233 1.76 -24.15 -23.80
N LEU A 234 0.57 -23.62 -23.45
CA LEU A 234 -0.61 -23.62 -24.33
C LEU A 234 -0.36 -22.84 -25.62
N ASP A 235 0.28 -21.67 -25.53
CA ASP A 235 0.66 -20.85 -26.70
C ASP A 235 1.59 -21.60 -27.67
N ARG A 236 2.46 -22.47 -27.14
CA ARG A 236 3.41 -23.26 -27.93
C ARG A 236 2.81 -24.57 -28.48
N GLY A 237 1.53 -24.85 -28.23
CA GLY A 237 0.89 -26.12 -28.62
C GLY A 237 1.46 -27.35 -27.91
N MET A 238 2.15 -27.17 -26.78
CA MET A 238 2.74 -28.26 -26.01
C MET A 238 1.66 -28.91 -25.14
N PRO A 239 1.57 -30.25 -25.07
CA PRO A 239 0.61 -30.92 -24.21
C PRO A 239 0.91 -30.60 -22.74
N VAL A 240 0.03 -29.82 -22.11
CA VAL A 240 0.05 -29.61 -20.67
C VAL A 240 -0.49 -30.90 -20.04
N ASN A 241 0.38 -31.65 -19.36
CA ASN A 241 -0.01 -32.88 -18.68
C ASN A 241 -1.04 -32.56 -17.59
N HIS A 242 -2.32 -32.78 -17.89
CA HIS A 242 -3.34 -32.86 -16.87
C HIS A 242 -3.11 -34.14 -16.07
N VAL A 243 -2.87 -33.98 -14.76
CA VAL A 243 -2.83 -35.10 -13.81
C VAL A 243 -4.18 -35.84 -13.88
N GLN A 244 -4.05 -37.14 -14.11
CA GLN A 244 -5.09 -38.16 -14.24
C GLN A 244 -6.17 -38.06 -13.14
N ALA A 245 -7.41 -37.80 -13.55
CA ALA A 245 -8.59 -38.29 -12.82
C ALA A 245 -9.05 -39.59 -13.48
N SER A 246 -9.28 -40.60 -12.64
CA SER A 246 -9.41 -42.02 -12.95
C SER A 246 -10.49 -42.41 -13.96
N ALA A 247 -10.11 -43.40 -14.77
CA ALA A 247 -10.89 -44.37 -15.53
C ALA A 247 -12.42 -44.45 -15.28
N GLY A 248 -13.17 -44.29 -16.37
CA GLY A 248 -14.54 -44.78 -16.54
C GLY A 248 -14.81 -44.95 -18.04
N ALA A 249 -14.53 -46.16 -18.55
CA ALA A 249 -14.69 -46.49 -19.97
C ALA A 249 -16.16 -46.63 -20.37
N ALA A 250 -16.59 -45.89 -21.40
CA ALA A 250 -17.65 -46.32 -22.31
C ALA A 250 -17.53 -45.57 -23.66
N LYS A 251 -17.26 -46.32 -24.73
CA LYS A 251 -17.35 -45.87 -26.14
C LYS A 251 -18.83 -45.72 -26.54
N PRO A 252 -19.13 -44.86 -27.53
CA PRO A 252 -19.56 -45.44 -28.81
C PRO A 252 -19.01 -44.73 -30.08
N LYS A 253 -19.30 -45.37 -31.22
CA LYS A 253 -18.73 -45.24 -32.57
C LYS A 253 -19.37 -44.15 -33.46
N ASN A 254 -18.53 -43.65 -34.37
CA ASN A 254 -18.76 -43.20 -35.77
C ASN A 254 -19.77 -42.07 -36.09
N SER A 255 -19.34 -41.01 -36.81
CA SER A 255 -19.42 -40.94 -38.28
C SER A 255 -19.11 -39.55 -38.88
N ALA A 256 -18.64 -39.58 -40.14
CA ALA A 256 -18.85 -38.64 -41.24
C ALA A 256 -17.99 -37.35 -41.39
N LEU A 257 -17.14 -37.42 -42.42
CA LEU A 257 -16.60 -36.36 -43.26
C LEU A 257 -17.56 -35.17 -43.53
N GLY A 258 -17.01 -33.96 -43.47
CA GLY A 258 -17.61 -32.75 -44.06
C GLY A 258 -16.51 -31.74 -44.41
N ARG A 259 -16.46 -31.35 -45.68
CA ARG A 259 -15.40 -30.62 -46.37
C ARG A 259 -15.19 -29.17 -45.92
N GLN A 260 -13.95 -28.71 -46.00
CA GLN A 260 -13.50 -27.31 -46.12
C GLN A 260 -14.01 -26.66 -47.43
N PRO A 261 -14.10 -25.32 -47.54
CA PRO A 261 -12.95 -24.58 -48.10
C PRO A 261 -12.68 -23.16 -47.51
N ASN A 262 -11.37 -22.86 -47.49
CA ASN A 262 -10.70 -21.56 -47.41
C ASN A 262 -11.47 -20.32 -47.89
N ARG A 263 -11.36 -19.20 -47.16
CA ARG A 263 -11.20 -17.84 -47.73
C ARG A 263 -10.40 -16.90 -46.82
N GLY A 264 -9.29 -16.38 -47.38
CA GLY A 264 -8.92 -14.96 -47.28
C GLY A 264 -8.15 -14.47 -46.05
N LEU A 265 -6.85 -14.76 -45.98
CA LEU A 265 -5.89 -13.93 -45.23
C LEU A 265 -5.71 -12.59 -45.96
N ALA A 266 -6.40 -11.55 -45.51
CA ALA A 266 -6.03 -10.17 -45.81
C ALA A 266 -5.06 -9.67 -44.74
N ARG A 267 -3.78 -9.59 -45.10
CA ARG A 267 -2.77 -8.83 -44.38
C ARG A 267 -3.17 -7.36 -44.35
N ILE A 268 -3.21 -6.74 -43.17
CA ILE A 268 -3.03 -5.29 -43.06
C ILE A 268 -1.84 -5.04 -42.14
N CYS A 269 -0.86 -4.37 -42.72
CA CYS A 269 0.41 -4.01 -42.12
C CYS A 269 0.25 -2.83 -41.14
N THR A 270 1.11 -2.88 -40.13
CA THR A 270 1.71 -1.82 -39.32
C THR A 270 1.43 -0.37 -39.75
N ALA A 271 0.98 0.44 -38.79
CA ALA A 271 1.30 1.87 -38.74
C ALA A 271 1.63 2.25 -37.30
N ILE A 272 2.93 2.43 -37.05
CA ILE A 272 3.47 3.18 -35.92
C ILE A 272 3.09 4.64 -36.15
N TRP A 273 2.50 5.31 -35.15
CA TRP A 273 2.51 6.77 -35.12
C TRP A 273 2.97 7.24 -33.75
N VAL A 274 4.16 7.84 -33.78
CA VAL A 274 4.75 8.70 -32.75
C VAL A 274 4.18 10.09 -32.99
N SER A 275 3.59 10.68 -31.96
CA SER A 275 3.67 12.11 -31.62
C SER A 275 3.24 12.27 -30.16
#